data_AF-A0A8C6KYV0-F1
#
_entry.id   AF-A0A8C6KYV0-F1
#
_cell.length_a   1.000
_cell.length_b   1.000
_cell.length_c   1.000
_cell.angle_alpha   90.00
_cell.angle_beta   90.00
_cell.angle_gamma   90.00
#
_symmetry.space_group_name_H-M   'P 1'
#
loop_
_entity.id
_entity.type
_entity.pdbx_description
1 polymer ?
#
loop_
_entity_poly.entity_id
_entity_poly.type
_entity_poly.pdbx_seq_one_letter_code
_entity_poly.pdbx_strand_id
1 'polypeptide(L)'
;MSDSKVKVAVRVRPMNRREIELNTKCVVDMEDNQTVLHPPPSNAKGESSTCTFFLLSPLQVFAFDHCFWSMDEANIPKYAGE
;
A
#
# COMPACT_ATOMS: atom_id res chain seq x y z
N MET A 1 6.95 -24.78 25.14
CA MET A 1 5.89 -24.36 24.20
C MET A 1 6.59 -23.56 23.12
N SER A 2 6.74 -24.09 21.90
CA SER A 2 7.31 -23.32 20.81
C SER A 2 6.25 -22.33 20.32
N ASP A 3 6.31 -21.10 20.81
CA ASP A 3 5.48 -19.97 20.36
C ASP A 3 5.86 -19.54 18.93
N SER A 4 5.69 -20.46 17.96
CA SER A 4 5.86 -20.14 16.55
C SER A 4 4.68 -19.30 16.10
N LYS A 5 4.85 -17.98 16.17
CA LYS A 5 3.94 -17.01 15.57
C LYS A 5 4.02 -17.13 14.05
N VAL A 6 2.86 -17.04 13.40
CA VAL A 6 2.78 -16.89 11.94
C VAL A 6 3.43 -15.56 11.58
N LYS A 7 4.36 -15.59 10.63
CA LYS A 7 4.96 -14.37 10.07
C LYS A 7 4.22 -13.97 8.81
N VAL A 8 3.92 -12.68 8.69
CA VAL A 8 3.24 -12.12 7.52
C VAL A 8 4.17 -11.15 6.81
N ALA A 9 4.26 -11.32 5.49
CA ALA A 9 5.05 -10.46 4.62
C ALA A 9 4.18 -9.87 3.50
N VAL A 10 4.40 -8.60 3.19
CA VAL A 10 3.73 -7.89 2.10
C VAL A 10 4.77 -7.29 1.15
N ARG A 11 4.52 -7.33 -0.15
CA ARG A 11 5.40 -6.77 -1.18
C ARG A 11 4.63 -5.88 -2.15
N VAL A 12 5.07 -4.65 -2.32
CA VAL A 12 4.56 -3.74 -3.35
C VAL A 12 5.33 -3.98 -4.64
N ARG A 13 4.60 -4.28 -5.72
CA ARG A 13 5.14 -4.44 -7.08
C ARG A 13 5.34 -3.08 -7.76
N PRO A 14 6.25 -2.99 -8.75
CA PRO A 14 6.27 -1.85 -9.67
C PRO A 14 4.94 -1.66 -10.40
N MET A 15 4.71 -0.44 -10.87
CA MET A 15 3.57 -0.13 -11.75
C MET A 15 3.68 -0.91 -13.04
N ASN A 16 2.57 -1.48 -13.46
CA ASN A 16 2.47 -2.14 -14.75
C ASN A 16 2.45 -1.08 -15.87
N ARG A 17 2.85 -1.47 -17.08
CA ARG A 17 2.90 -0.58 -18.24
C ARG A 17 1.58 0.19 -18.46
N ARG A 18 0.43 -0.50 -18.32
CA ARG A 18 -0.90 0.12 -18.44
C ARG A 18 -1.16 1.21 -17.39
N GLU A 19 -0.66 1.02 -16.17
CA GLU A 19 -0.82 1.95 -15.05
C GLU A 19 0.03 3.21 -15.27
N ILE A 20 1.22 3.04 -15.84
CA ILE A 20 2.11 4.14 -16.25
C ILE A 20 1.50 4.92 -17.41
N GLU A 21 1.02 4.24 -18.45
CA GLU A 21 0.39 4.86 -19.64
C GLU A 21 -0.88 5.66 -19.28
N LEU A 22 -1.63 5.21 -18.27
CA LEU A 22 -2.84 5.89 -17.79
C LEU A 22 -2.57 6.88 -16.64
N ASN A 23 -1.31 7.11 -16.29
CA ASN A 23 -0.90 7.97 -15.17
C ASN A 23 -1.69 7.69 -13.88
N THR A 24 -1.95 6.42 -13.60
CA THR A 24 -2.69 6.04 -12.39
C THR A 24 -1.85 6.35 -11.16
N LYS A 25 -2.46 6.97 -10.15
CA LYS A 25 -1.77 7.34 -8.92
C LYS A 25 -1.49 6.09 -8.06
N CYS A 26 -0.27 5.94 -7.57
CA CYS A 26 0.03 4.97 -6.53
C CYS A 26 -0.65 5.39 -5.22
N VAL A 27 -1.47 4.51 -4.67
CA VAL A 27 -2.20 4.75 -3.40
C VAL A 27 -1.60 3.99 -2.23
N VAL A 28 -0.57 3.17 -2.45
CA VAL A 28 0.11 2.43 -1.40
C VAL A 28 1.46 3.10 -1.15
N ASP A 29 1.75 3.39 0.11
CA ASP A 29 3.08 3.76 0.58
C ASP A 29 3.52 2.74 1.65
N MET A 30 4.82 2.58 1.81
CA MET A 30 5.42 1.75 2.84
C MET A 30 6.42 2.57 3.64
N GLU A 31 6.35 2.41 4.95
CA GLU A 31 7.26 3.01 5.93
C GLU A 31 7.68 1.91 6.90
N ASP A 32 8.96 1.54 6.87
CA ASP A 32 9.51 0.40 7.61
C ASP A 32 8.70 -0.89 7.44
N ASN A 33 8.05 -1.34 8.51
CA ASN A 33 7.21 -2.53 8.57
C ASN A 33 5.72 -2.19 8.52
N GLN A 34 5.38 -0.98 8.10
CA GLN A 34 4.03 -0.49 7.96
C GLN A 34 3.70 -0.17 6.51
N THR A 35 2.46 -0.47 6.12
CA THR A 35 1.89 -0.09 4.84
C THR A 35 0.78 0.91 5.06
N VAL A 36 0.88 2.06 4.39
CA VAL A 36 -0.09 3.14 4.45
C VAL A 36 -0.89 3.14 3.17
N LEU A 37 -2.21 2.95 3.27
CA LEU A 37 -3.12 3.06 2.15
C LEU A 37 -3.72 4.47 2.10
N HIS A 38 -3.38 5.21 1.06
CA HIS A 38 -3.96 6.51 0.75
C HIS A 38 -5.33 6.33 0.07
N PRO A 39 -6.31 7.19 0.38
CA PRO A 39 -7.58 7.17 -0.32
C PRO A 39 -7.37 7.52 -1.80
N PRO A 40 -8.05 6.82 -2.73
CA PRO A 40 -8.03 7.20 -4.13
C PRO A 40 -8.68 8.59 -4.28
N PRO A 41 -8.19 9.45 -5.19
CA PRO A 41 -8.82 10.73 -5.47
C PRO A 41 -10.24 10.46 -6.00
N SER A 42 -11.25 10.89 -5.24
CA SER A 42 -12.66 10.62 -5.49
C SER A 42 -13.08 11.05 -6.90
N ASN A 43 -13.44 10.08 -7.75
CA ASN A 43 -14.39 10.34 -8.83
C ASN A 43 -15.78 10.09 -8.24
N ALA A 44 -16.44 11.17 -7.85
CA ALA A 44 -17.77 11.15 -7.26
C ALA A 44 -18.80 10.52 -8.22
N LYS A 45 -19.14 9.24 -8.03
CA LYS A 45 -20.48 8.70 -8.31
C LYS A 45 -20.64 7.26 -7.81
N GLY A 46 -21.32 7.15 -6.66
CA GLY A 46 -22.24 6.07 -6.33
C GLY A 46 -21.67 4.66 -6.13
N GLU A 47 -21.45 4.27 -4.87
CA GLU A 47 -22.23 3.19 -4.25
C GLU A 47 -22.10 3.26 -2.72
N SER A 48 -23.24 3.15 -2.04
CA SER A 48 -23.53 3.70 -0.72
C SER A 48 -23.28 2.70 0.41
N SER A 49 -22.07 2.17 0.58
CA SER A 49 -21.77 1.33 1.77
C SER A 49 -20.34 1.44 2.33
N THR A 50 -19.37 1.87 1.52
CA THR A 50 -17.98 2.04 1.98
C THR A 50 -17.62 3.51 2.25
N CYS A 51 -18.39 4.46 1.71
CA CYS A 51 -18.10 5.90 1.75
C CYS A 51 -18.20 6.55 3.15
N THR A 52 -18.89 5.96 4.12
CA THR A 52 -18.96 6.51 5.49
C THR A 52 -17.75 6.14 6.33
N PHE A 53 -17.07 5.01 6.06
CA PHE A 53 -15.84 4.66 6.76
C PHE A 53 -14.63 5.42 6.21
N PHE A 54 -14.60 5.70 4.91
CA PHE A 54 -13.45 6.33 4.22
C PHE A 54 -13.41 7.87 4.30
N LEU A 55 -14.54 8.56 4.49
CA LEU A 55 -14.55 10.02 4.72
C LEU A 55 -14.13 10.41 6.14
N LEU A 56 -14.16 9.47 7.08
CA LEU A 56 -13.84 9.66 8.49
C LEU A 56 -12.54 8.95 8.91
N SER A 57 -12.02 8.03 8.09
CA SER A 57 -10.83 7.26 8.46
C SER A 57 -9.54 8.05 8.17
N PRO A 58 -8.67 8.25 9.18
CA PRO A 58 -7.28 8.56 8.90
C PRO A 58 -6.68 7.42 8.05
N LEU A 59 -5.63 7.74 7.30
CA LEU A 59 -4.82 6.81 6.50
C LEU A 59 -4.86 5.38 7.06
N GLN A 60 -5.25 4.39 6.26
CA GLN A 60 -5.29 3.02 6.77
C GLN A 60 -3.86 2.50 6.87
N VAL A 61 -3.32 2.51 8.09
CA VAL A 61 -1.98 2.01 8.41
C VAL A 61 -2.10 0.57 8.88
N PHE A 62 -1.38 -0.33 8.22
CA PHE A 62 -1.26 -1.73 8.61
C PHE A 62 0.18 -2.04 8.96
N ALA A 63 0.42 -2.81 10.01
CA ALA A 63 1.74 -3.26 10.40
C ALA A 63 1.89 -4.76 10.15
N PHE A 64 3.03 -5.16 9.59
CA PHE A 64 3.36 -6.56 9.28
C PHE A 64 4.75 -6.92 9.81
N ASP A 65 5.11 -8.20 9.79
CA ASP A 65 6.46 -8.62 10.18
C ASP A 65 7.49 -8.18 9.14
N HIS A 66 7.12 -8.17 7.85
CA HIS A 66 7.99 -7.76 6.75
C HIS A 66 7.22 -6.98 5.68
N CYS A 67 7.77 -5.83 5.26
CA CYS A 67 7.26 -5.02 4.16
C CYS A 67 8.35 -4.81 3.12
N PHE A 68 8.08 -5.19 1.87
CA PHE A 68 9.02 -5.09 0.77
C PHE A 68 8.51 -4.09 -0.26
N TRP A 69 9.22 -2.97 -0.42
CA TRP A 69 8.90 -1.98 -1.44
C TRP A 69 9.78 -2.18 -2.66
N SER A 70 9.21 -2.72 -3.74
CA SER A 70 9.90 -2.89 -5.03
C SER A 70 9.32 -1.98 -6.12
N MET A 71 8.65 -0.89 -5.74
CA MET A 71 7.93 -0.03 -6.69
C MET A 71 8.86 0.78 -7.59
N ASP A 72 9.82 1.48 -6.99
CA ASP A 72 10.75 2.39 -7.67
C ASP A 72 12.18 2.12 -7.19
N GLU A 73 13.04 1.69 -8.12
CA GLU A 73 14.49 1.56 -7.91
C GLU A 73 15.16 2.90 -7.54
N ALA A 74 14.55 4.02 -7.96
CA ALA A 74 15.03 5.36 -7.65
C ALA A 74 14.89 5.73 -6.17
N ASN A 75 13.96 5.11 -5.44
CA ASN A 75 13.81 5.29 -3.99
C ASN A 75 14.75 4.34 -3.24
N ILE A 76 16.05 4.49 -3.47
CA ILE A 76 17.14 3.70 -2.86
C ILE A 76 16.95 3.41 -1.36
N PRO A 77 16.54 4.36 -0.49
CA PRO A 77 16.37 4.08 0.94
C PRO A 77 15.17 3.19 1.27
N LYS A 78 14.14 3.16 0.42
CA LYS A 78 12.94 2.33 0.60
C LYS A 78 12.97 1.06 -0.27
N TYR A 79 13.83 1.03 -1.29
CA TYR A 79 13.86 -0.05 -2.26
C TYR A 79 14.39 -1.33 -1.61
N ALA A 80 13.49 -2.29 -1.40
CA ALA A 80 13.83 -3.65 -1.03
C ALA A 80 14.17 -4.42 -2.31
N GLY A 81 15.42 -4.25 -2.76
CA GLY A 81 16.05 -5.07 -3.78
C GLY A 81 16.69 -6.29 -3.12
N GLU A 82 16.00 -7.42 -3.20
CA GLU A 82 16.55 -8.75 -2.91
C GLU A 82 16.31 -9.67 -4.11
#